data_AF-A0A1X7VCS2-F1
#
_entry.id   AF-A0A1X7VCS2-F1
#
_cell.length_a   1.000
_cell.length_b   1.000
_cell.length_c   1.000
_cell.angle_alpha   90.00
_cell.angle_beta   90.00
_cell.angle_gamma   90.00
#
_symmetry.space_group_name_H-M   'P 1'
#
loop_
_entity.id
_entity.type
_entity.pdbx_description
1 polymer ?
#
loop_
_entity_poly.entity_id
_entity_poly.type
_entity_poly.pdbx_seq_one_letter_code
_entity_poly.pdbx_strand_id
1 'polypeptide(L)'
;MDGKHINIRPPANRGSMYYNYKQRFSIVLLAVVDANYKFLYVDIGCNGRVSDGGVFRESTLCHALSHNTLNVPPPEPLQGCTFPVPYMLVADEAFPLKAYIQKPFSQSGL
;
A
#
# COMPACT_ATOMS: atom_id res chain seq x y z
N MET A 1 -1.47 4.93 -2.52
CA MET A 1 -1.59 3.75 -1.65
C MET A 1 -0.85 4.07 -0.38
N ASP A 2 -1.51 3.87 0.75
CA ASP A 2 -0.93 4.19 2.05
C ASP A 2 -1.56 3.32 3.15
N GLY A 3 -0.85 3.17 4.26
CA GLY A 3 -1.32 2.50 5.46
C GLY A 3 -1.76 3.49 6.54
N LYS A 4 -2.75 3.09 7.34
CA LYS A 4 -3.21 3.86 8.50
C LYS A 4 -3.40 2.96 9.70
N HIS A 5 -2.76 3.33 10.82
CA HIS A 5 -3.03 2.70 12.10
C HIS A 5 -4.39 3.14 12.67
N ILE A 6 -5.25 2.17 12.95
CA ILE A 6 -6.51 2.35 13.68
C ILE A 6 -6.29 1.85 15.11
N ASN A 7 -6.46 2.74 16.09
CA ASN A 7 -6.30 2.38 17.50
C ASN A 7 -7.37 1.38 17.92
N ILE A 8 -6.97 0.36 18.66
CA ILE A 8 -7.90 -0.65 19.21
C ILE A 8 -7.58 -0.93 20.67
N ARG A 9 -8.57 -1.50 21.37
CA ARG A 9 -8.29 -2.29 22.57
C ARG A 9 -7.93 -3.70 22.11
N PRO A 10 -6.68 -4.16 22.33
CA PRO A 10 -6.27 -5.48 21.87
C PRO A 10 -7.04 -6.57 22.62
N PRO A 11 -7.29 -7.74 22.00
CA PRO A 11 -7.83 -8.88 22.72
C PRO A 11 -6.91 -9.30 23.88
N ALA A 12 -7.49 -9.86 24.94
CA ALA A 12 -6.73 -10.33 26.10
C ALA A 12 -5.62 -11.32 25.68
N ASN A 13 -4.49 -11.29 26.40
CA ASN A 13 -3.36 -12.22 26.23
C ASN A 13 -2.69 -12.21 24.84
N ARG A 14 -2.79 -11.12 24.08
CA ARG A 14 -2.13 -10.96 22.77
C ARG A 14 -0.75 -10.26 22.83
N GLY A 15 -0.25 -9.98 24.03
CA GLY A 15 1.07 -9.37 24.24
C GLY A 15 1.28 -8.09 23.42
N SER A 16 2.44 -7.98 22.76
CA SER A 16 2.82 -6.83 21.93
C SER A 16 2.44 -6.96 20.45
N MET A 17 1.64 -7.97 20.07
CA MET A 17 1.29 -8.23 18.66
C MET A 17 0.62 -7.03 17.98
N TYR A 18 -0.19 -6.26 18.72
CA TYR A 18 -0.87 -5.07 18.20
C TYR A 18 -0.12 -3.77 18.52
N TYR A 19 1.00 -3.85 19.24
CA TYR A 19 1.73 -2.69 19.72
C TYR A 19 2.63 -2.15 18.60
N ASN A 20 2.30 -0.94 18.13
CA ASN A 20 2.98 -0.30 17.00
C ASN A 20 4.16 0.57 17.45
N TYR A 21 4.92 1.07 16.49
CA TYR A 21 6.08 1.95 16.74
C TYR A 21 5.70 3.30 17.38
N LYS A 22 4.42 3.69 17.30
CA LYS A 22 3.86 4.89 17.96
C LYS A 22 3.42 4.62 19.40
N GLN A 23 3.86 3.51 20.00
CA GLN A 23 3.58 3.13 21.39
C GLN A 23 2.07 2.99 21.68
N ARG A 24 1.30 2.51 20.68
CA ARG A 24 -0.14 2.30 20.81
C ARG A 24 -0.54 0.94 20.27
N PHE A 25 -1.65 0.40 20.77
CA PHE A 25 -2.26 -0.79 20.19
C PHE A 25 -3.12 -0.42 18.98
N SER A 26 -2.86 -1.05 17.84
CA SER A 26 -3.57 -0.75 16.59
C SER A 26 -3.68 -1.96 15.67
N ILE A 27 -4.56 -1.84 14.69
CA ILE A 27 -4.54 -2.61 13.44
C ILE A 27 -4.20 -1.67 12.29
N VAL A 28 -3.77 -2.22 11.16
CA VAL A 28 -3.49 -1.47 9.93
C VAL A 28 -4.70 -1.54 9.00
N LEU A 29 -5.04 -0.39 8.43
CA LEU A 29 -5.87 -0.24 7.23
C LEU A 29 -4.93 0.11 6.08
N LEU A 30 -4.85 -0.74 5.07
CA LEU A 30 -4.17 -0.46 3.81
C LEU A 30 -5.22 -0.03 2.80
N ALA A 31 -4.99 1.09 2.09
CA ALA A 31 -5.94 1.59 1.11
C ALA A 31 -5.27 2.08 -0.19
N VAL A 32 -6.01 1.91 -1.29
CA VAL A 32 -5.76 2.57 -2.56
C VAL A 32 -6.93 3.50 -2.85
N VAL A 33 -6.61 4.75 -3.19
CA VAL A 33 -7.59 5.78 -3.52
C VAL A 33 -7.28 6.36 -4.89
N ASP A 34 -8.32 6.75 -5.63
CA ASP A 34 -8.18 7.48 -6.88
C ASP A 34 -8.00 8.99 -6.66
N ALA A 35 -7.84 9.76 -7.75
CA ALA A 35 -7.69 11.21 -7.70
C ALA A 35 -8.94 11.96 -7.21
N ASN A 36 -10.10 11.30 -7.16
CA ASN A 36 -11.36 11.85 -6.65
C ASN A 36 -11.61 11.47 -5.18
N TYR A 37 -10.57 10.99 -4.48
CA TYR A 37 -10.64 10.52 -3.09
C TYR A 37 -11.62 9.34 -2.89
N LYS A 38 -11.86 8.53 -3.92
CA LYS A 38 -12.67 7.32 -3.82
C LYS A 38 -11.79 6.13 -3.50
N PHE A 39 -12.20 5.32 -2.54
CA PHE A 39 -11.54 4.05 -2.24
C PHE A 39 -11.73 3.06 -3.40
N LEU A 40 -10.62 2.62 -3.98
CA LEU A 40 -10.59 1.56 -4.98
C LEU A 40 -10.35 0.19 -4.34
N TYR A 41 -9.60 0.18 -3.23
CA TYR A 41 -9.28 -1.03 -2.48
C TYR A 41 -9.07 -0.67 -1.01
N VAL A 42 -9.53 -1.55 -0.11
CA VAL A 42 -9.34 -1.44 1.33
C VAL A 42 -9.11 -2.83 1.91
N ASP A 43 -8.07 -2.95 2.74
CA ASP A 43 -7.75 -4.15 3.53
C ASP A 43 -7.52 -3.75 4.98
N ILE A 44 -8.23 -4.38 5.92
CA ILE A 44 -8.27 -3.96 7.32
C ILE A 44 -8.11 -5.18 8.22
N GLY A 45 -7.29 -5.02 9.27
CA GLY A 45 -7.24 -5.97 10.38
C GLY A 45 -5.89 -6.60 10.60
N CYS A 46 -4.91 -6.35 9.71
CA CYS A 46 -3.54 -6.74 9.97
C CYS A 46 -3.05 -6.09 11.27
N ASN A 47 -2.26 -6.82 12.06
CA ASN A 47 -1.82 -6.32 13.36
C ASN A 47 -0.91 -5.07 13.18
N GLY A 48 -1.04 -4.10 14.09
CA GLY A 48 -0.37 -2.81 14.00
C GLY A 48 1.15 -2.84 14.16
N ARG A 49 1.77 -4.00 14.36
CA ARG A 49 3.23 -4.14 14.39
C ARG A 49 3.81 -4.30 12.98
N VAL A 50 3.02 -4.75 12.02
CA VAL A 50 3.45 -4.98 10.63
C VAL A 50 3.58 -3.63 9.92
N SER A 51 4.65 -3.46 9.13
CA SER A 51 4.86 -2.28 8.29
C SER A 51 3.92 -2.27 7.08
N ASP A 52 3.69 -1.11 6.49
CA ASP A 52 2.78 -0.98 5.34
C ASP A 52 3.22 -1.84 4.15
N GLY A 53 4.53 -1.91 3.88
CA GLY A 53 5.08 -2.83 2.87
C GLY A 53 4.87 -4.32 3.21
N GLY A 54 4.88 -4.68 4.50
CA GLY A 54 4.55 -6.03 4.96
C GLY A 54 3.07 -6.35 4.80
N VAL A 55 2.18 -5.42 5.13
CA VAL A 55 0.72 -5.57 4.92
C VAL A 55 0.42 -5.70 3.43
N PHE A 56 1.03 -4.85 2.59
CA PHE A 56 0.86 -4.93 1.15
C PHE A 56 1.30 -6.28 0.59
N ARG A 57 2.47 -6.80 1.00
CA ARG A 57 3.00 -8.06 0.46
C ARG A 57 2.02 -9.23 0.60
N GLU A 58 1.31 -9.31 1.72
CA GLU A 58 0.35 -10.37 2.02
C GLU A 58 -1.10 -10.03 1.57
N SER A 59 -1.31 -8.86 0.96
CA SER A 59 -2.64 -8.39 0.56
C SER A 59 -3.13 -9.05 -0.74
N THR A 60 -4.45 -9.22 -0.86
CA THR A 60 -5.07 -9.71 -2.10
C THR A 60 -4.77 -8.80 -3.30
N LEU A 61 -4.58 -7.51 -3.07
CA LEU A 61 -4.16 -6.54 -4.07
C LEU A 61 -2.77 -6.87 -4.66
N CYS A 62 -1.78 -7.17 -3.82
CA CYS A 62 -0.43 -7.54 -4.28
C CYS A 62 -0.46 -8.83 -5.11
N HIS A 63 -1.24 -9.82 -4.67
CA HIS A 63 -1.44 -11.05 -5.43
C HIS A 63 -2.08 -10.78 -6.79
N ALA A 64 -3.13 -9.96 -6.85
CA ALA A 64 -3.84 -9.67 -8.08
C ALA A 64 -3.00 -8.86 -9.08
N LEU A 65 -2.23 -7.87 -8.59
CA LEU A 65 -1.26 -7.13 -9.41
C LEU A 65 -0.15 -8.03 -9.95
N SER A 66 0.39 -8.92 -9.12
CA SER A 66 1.52 -9.79 -9.49
C SER A 66 1.13 -10.88 -10.49
N HIS A 67 -0.13 -11.32 -10.48
CA HIS A 67 -0.65 -12.33 -11.42
C HIS A 67 -1.45 -11.71 -12.58
N ASN A 68 -1.45 -10.37 -12.69
CA ASN A 68 -2.17 -9.64 -13.73
C ASN A 68 -3.66 -10.03 -13.84
N THR A 69 -4.32 -10.24 -12.69
CA THR A 69 -5.75 -10.60 -12.63
C THR A 69 -6.67 -9.38 -12.48
N LEU A 70 -6.09 -8.18 -12.38
CA LEU A 70 -6.80 -6.92 -12.44
C LEU A 70 -6.91 -6.46 -13.89
N ASN A 71 -8.05 -5.87 -14.25
CA ASN A 71 -8.27 -5.27 -15.57
C ASN A 71 -7.60 -3.89 -15.68
N VAL A 72 -6.29 -3.83 -15.42
CA VAL A 72 -5.50 -2.61 -15.61
C VAL A 72 -5.35 -2.37 -17.12
N PRO A 73 -5.64 -1.15 -17.62
CA PRO A 73 -5.45 -0.85 -19.03
C PRO A 73 -4.00 -1.06 -19.47
N PRO A 74 -3.77 -1.43 -20.74
CA PRO A 74 -2.41 -1.49 -21.29
C PRO A 74 -1.75 -0.10 -21.25
N PRO A 75 -0.41 -0.04 -21.24
CA PRO A 75 0.32 1.23 -21.32
C PRO A 75 -0.09 2.07 -22.53
N GLU A 76 -0.23 3.38 -22.33
CA GLU A 76 -0.61 4.33 -23.38
C GLU A 76 0.25 5.59 -23.34
N PRO A 77 0.47 6.29 -24.47
CA PRO A 77 1.25 7.51 -24.48
C PRO A 77 0.54 8.63 -23.71
N LEU A 78 1.30 9.36 -22.90
CA LEU A 78 0.83 10.60 -22.30
C LEU A 78 0.64 11.68 -23.38
N GLN A 79 -0.17 12.70 -23.08
CA GLN A 79 -0.38 13.81 -24.00
C GLN A 79 0.96 14.48 -24.37
N GLY A 80 1.28 14.51 -25.67
CA GLY A 80 2.55 15.06 -26.18
C GLY A 80 3.74 14.08 -26.15
N CYS A 81 3.53 12.84 -25.73
CA CYS A 81 4.53 11.77 -25.77
C CYS A 81 4.17 10.73 -26.84
N THR A 82 5.18 10.09 -27.42
CA THR A 82 5.01 8.93 -28.31
C THR A 82 5.25 7.60 -27.59
N PHE A 83 5.98 7.63 -26.48
CA PHE A 83 6.30 6.43 -25.71
C PHE A 83 5.15 6.07 -24.76
N PRO A 84 4.68 4.81 -24.76
CA PRO A 84 3.63 4.37 -23.86
C PRO A 84 4.12 4.32 -22.42
N VAL A 85 3.31 4.82 -21.49
CA VAL A 85 3.59 4.83 -20.05
C VAL A 85 2.59 3.89 -19.36
N PRO A 86 3.07 2.98 -18.48
CA PRO A 86 2.17 2.09 -17.77
C PRO A 86 1.35 2.84 -16.72
N TYR A 87 0.15 2.34 -16.46
CA TYR A 87 -0.64 2.72 -15.30
C TYR A 87 -0.01 2.18 -14.02
N MET A 88 0.22 3.05 -13.04
CA MET A 88 0.92 2.70 -11.81
C MET A 88 0.19 3.22 -10.58
N LEU A 89 0.30 2.50 -9.46
CA LEU A 89 -0.10 3.01 -8.15
C LEU A 89 1.02 3.88 -7.59
N VAL A 90 0.67 5.06 -7.08
CA VAL A 90 1.61 5.89 -6.32
C VAL A 90 1.56 5.47 -4.86
N ALA A 91 2.72 5.24 -4.25
CA ALA A 91 2.85 4.81 -2.86
C ALA A 91 4.01 5.53 -2.16
N ASP A 92 4.06 5.49 -0.83
CA ASP A 92 5.15 6.08 -0.06
C ASP A 92 6.45 5.23 -0.09
N GLU A 93 7.48 5.67 0.64
CA GLU A 93 8.79 4.98 0.65
C GLU A 93 8.74 3.57 1.27
N ALA A 94 7.76 3.28 2.12
CA ALA A 94 7.61 2.00 2.82
C ALA A 94 7.21 0.84 1.89
N PHE A 95 6.71 1.16 0.69
CA PHE A 95 6.37 0.17 -0.33
C PHE A 95 7.55 -0.16 -1.26
N PRO A 96 7.57 -1.34 -1.89
CA PRO A 96 8.60 -1.68 -2.86
C PRO A 96 8.38 -0.96 -4.20
N LEU A 97 9.47 -0.60 -4.90
CA LEU A 97 9.39 -0.16 -6.30
C LEU A 97 9.07 -1.37 -7.18
N LYS A 98 8.05 -1.24 -8.06
CA LYS A 98 7.58 -2.29 -8.97
C LYS A 98 7.15 -1.67 -10.30
N ALA A 99 7.00 -2.49 -11.34
CA ALA A 99 6.48 -2.03 -12.64
C ALA A 99 5.08 -1.39 -12.55
N TYR A 100 4.31 -1.72 -11.50
CA TYR A 100 2.97 -1.21 -11.21
C TYR A 100 2.90 -0.35 -9.93
N ILE A 101 4.05 -0.04 -9.29
CA ILE A 101 4.11 0.84 -8.11
C ILE A 101 5.25 1.85 -8.28
N GLN A 102 4.89 3.13 -8.31
CA GLN A 102 5.82 4.24 -8.25
C GLN A 102 5.93 4.77 -6.82
N LYS A 103 7.15 5.02 -6.36
CA LYS A 103 7.43 5.62 -5.05
C LYS A 103 8.43 6.77 -5.15
N PRO A 104 8.55 7.63 -4.12
CA PRO A 104 9.56 8.68 -4.07
C PRO A 104 10.99 8.13 -4.21
N PHE A 105 11.88 8.94 -4.77
CA PHE A 105 13.31 8.64 -4.77
C PHE A 105 13.82 8.62 -3.34
N SER A 106 14.65 7.65 -2.98
CA SER A 106 15.15 7.56 -1.61
C SER A 106 15.99 8.77 -1.28
N GLN A 107 15.73 9.38 -0.13
CA GLN A 107 16.50 10.53 0.36
C GLN A 107 17.74 10.12 1.17
N SER A 108 18.01 8.82 1.28
CA SER A 108 19.16 8.30 2.03
C SER A 108 20.45 8.50 1.21
N GLY A 109 21.18 9.59 1.49
CA GLY A 109 22.46 9.90 0.85
C GLY A 109 22.55 11.26 0.16
N LEU A 110 21.56 12.14 0.34
CA LEU A 110 21.65 13.58 0.08
C LEU A 110 22.09 14.34 1.35
#